data_AF-A0A956QVZ1-F1
#
_entry.id   AF-A0A956QVZ1-F1
#
_cell.length_a   1.000
_cell.length_b   1.000
_cell.length_c   1.000
_cell.angle_alpha   90.00
_cell.angle_beta   90.00
_cell.angle_gamma   90.00
#
_symmetry.space_group_name_H-M   'P 1'
#
loop_
_entity.id
_entity.type
_entity.pdbx_description
1 polymer ?
#
loop_
_entity_poly.entity_id
_entity_poly.type
_entity_poly.pdbx_seq_one_letter_code
_entity_poly.pdbx_strand_id
1 'polypeptide(L)'
;MLRITLLSALILFLALATMPACQASPGYSRLYMKNAESSYIQARQQEQSGFLDDAARGYRAAIGQALNCSKDPSFLNSVRMGGDSLGTIGRRAITLQKKIVSRIPDSARDVHSVQARMELNKLYKSMQKVEPDNPTWFYLDAVMLASKNNYMAATIVLKRALLCKSGSPAVKEKAKSLLSHIQGAGEQQRKWFVADNARQAREFQECVKRYGLLSVSSPSSSHPMDVGGGNSSSSMPDWERRARDAESRGDYGAADRFRSGSNTVQDSSTHW
;
A
#
# COMPACT_ATOMS: atom_id res chain seq x y z
N MET A 1 -13.25 48.22 -48.47
CA MET A 1 -13.34 47.34 -47.29
C MET A 1 -12.08 46.47 -47.27
N LEU A 2 -10.90 46.85 -46.74
CA LEU A 2 -10.48 47.36 -45.42
C LEU A 2 -10.79 46.42 -44.24
N ARG A 3 -9.90 45.43 -44.00
CA ARG A 3 -9.08 45.33 -42.77
C ARG A 3 -8.08 44.16 -42.85
N ILE A 4 -6.81 44.54 -42.97
CA ILE A 4 -5.62 43.75 -42.63
C ILE A 4 -5.22 44.12 -41.18
N THR A 5 -4.58 43.17 -40.49
CA THR A 5 -3.79 43.26 -39.23
C THR A 5 -4.48 43.54 -37.90
N LEU A 6 -4.39 42.56 -36.98
CA LEU A 6 -3.75 42.74 -35.67
C LEU A 6 -3.38 41.36 -35.06
N LEU A 7 -2.08 41.04 -35.15
CA LEU A 7 -1.36 40.24 -34.16
C LEU A 7 -1.46 40.95 -32.79
N SER A 8 -1.79 40.24 -31.72
CA SER A 8 -0.96 40.17 -30.51
C SER A 8 -1.72 39.58 -29.30
N ALA A 9 -1.00 38.70 -28.61
CA ALA A 9 -1.02 38.53 -27.16
C ALA A 9 -2.36 38.18 -26.48
N LEU A 10 -2.63 36.88 -26.36
CA LEU A 10 -2.87 36.34 -25.02
C LEU A 10 -2.34 34.90 -24.92
N ILE A 11 -1.01 34.81 -24.80
CA ILE A 11 -0.37 33.72 -24.07
C ILE A 11 -0.89 33.84 -22.64
N LEU A 12 -1.87 33.02 -22.26
CA LEU A 12 -2.31 32.91 -20.88
C LEU A 12 -2.11 31.48 -20.40
N PHE A 13 -0.91 31.30 -19.85
CA PHE A 13 -0.52 30.33 -18.83
C PHE A 13 -1.01 28.89 -18.99
N LEU A 14 -0.13 28.09 -19.63
CA LEU A 14 0.20 26.76 -19.13
C LEU A 14 0.42 26.84 -17.60
N ALA A 15 -0.59 26.48 -16.83
CA ALA A 15 -0.40 25.89 -15.51
C ALA A 15 -0.58 24.38 -15.67
N LEU A 16 0.34 23.77 -16.44
CA LEU A 16 0.61 22.35 -16.28
C LEU A 16 1.13 22.23 -14.85
N ALA A 17 0.28 21.81 -13.93
CA ALA A 17 0.70 21.39 -12.60
C ALA A 17 1.57 20.15 -12.80
N THR A 18 2.84 20.37 -13.13
CA THR A 18 3.91 19.41 -12.94
C THR A 18 4.00 19.22 -11.44
N MET A 19 3.17 18.30 -10.93
CA MET A 19 3.46 17.61 -9.69
C MET A 19 4.95 17.27 -9.75
N PRO A 20 5.77 17.72 -8.80
CA PRO A 20 7.15 17.29 -8.77
C PRO A 20 7.10 15.78 -8.67
N ALA A 21 7.51 15.10 -9.75
CA ALA A 21 7.99 13.75 -9.62
C ALA A 21 9.04 13.87 -8.53
N CYS A 22 8.77 13.30 -7.35
CA CYS A 22 9.80 13.00 -6.36
C CYS A 22 10.82 12.15 -7.10
N GLN A 23 11.76 12.79 -7.79
CA GLN A 23 12.97 12.17 -8.28
C GLN A 23 13.66 11.74 -7.00
N ALA A 24 13.59 10.43 -6.73
CA ALA A 24 14.42 9.83 -5.71
C ALA A 24 15.84 10.33 -5.95
N SER A 25 16.44 10.93 -4.92
CA SER A 25 17.82 11.44 -5.01
C SER A 25 18.70 10.37 -5.67
N PRO A 26 19.56 10.72 -6.65
CA PRO A 26 20.37 9.75 -7.39
C PRO A 26 21.15 8.77 -6.49
N GLY A 27 21.55 9.23 -5.29
CA GLY A 27 22.22 8.39 -4.29
C GLY A 27 21.34 7.30 -3.68
N TYR A 28 20.05 7.58 -3.44
CA TYR A 28 19.09 6.60 -2.91
C TYR A 28 18.79 5.51 -3.94
N SER A 29 18.60 5.87 -5.21
CA SER A 29 18.35 4.91 -6.29
C SER A 29 19.54 3.94 -6.48
N ARG A 30 20.77 4.45 -6.39
CA ARG A 30 21.99 3.63 -6.50
C ARG A 30 22.14 2.61 -5.37
N LEU A 31 21.82 3.02 -4.13
CA LEU A 31 21.89 2.11 -2.98
C LEU A 31 20.86 0.97 -3.09
N TYR A 32 19.62 1.29 -3.46
CA TYR A 32 18.58 0.27 -3.66
C TYR A 32 18.94 -0.70 -4.78
N MET A 33 19.49 -0.21 -5.90
CA MET A 33 19.95 -1.09 -6.98
C MET A 33 21.12 -1.98 -6.57
N LYS A 34 22.10 -1.44 -5.82
CA LYS A 34 23.21 -2.25 -5.28
C LYS A 34 22.72 -3.35 -4.34
N ASN A 35 21.77 -3.02 -3.48
CA ASN A 35 21.16 -4.00 -2.57
C ASN A 35 20.35 -5.04 -3.35
N ALA A 36 19.63 -4.62 -4.39
CA ALA A 36 18.83 -5.51 -5.23
C ALA A 36 19.72 -6.54 -5.93
N GLU A 37 20.83 -6.08 -6.49
CA GLU A 37 21.81 -6.95 -7.15
C GLU A 37 22.49 -7.90 -6.16
N SER A 38 22.88 -7.42 -4.97
CA SER A 38 23.41 -8.28 -3.90
C SER A 38 22.42 -9.38 -3.51
N SER A 39 21.14 -9.02 -3.31
CA SER A 39 20.07 -9.96 -2.98
C SER A 39 19.84 -10.98 -4.09
N TYR A 40 19.93 -10.55 -5.36
CA TYR A 40 19.82 -11.44 -6.52
C TYR A 40 20.98 -12.45 -6.58
N ILE A 41 22.22 -12.00 -6.38
CA ILE A 41 23.41 -12.88 -6.39
C ILE A 41 23.29 -13.92 -5.28
N GLN A 42 22.92 -13.49 -4.06
CA GLN A 42 22.71 -14.40 -2.94
C GLN A 42 21.60 -15.41 -3.22
N ALA A 43 20.49 -14.96 -3.83
CA ALA A 43 19.38 -15.85 -4.21
C ALA A 43 19.82 -16.91 -5.24
N ARG A 44 20.67 -16.54 -6.21
CA ARG A 44 21.23 -17.49 -7.19
C ARG A 44 22.09 -18.56 -6.53
N GLN A 45 22.96 -18.16 -5.60
CA GLN A 45 23.80 -19.11 -4.85
C GLN A 45 22.92 -20.07 -4.02
N GLN A 46 21.91 -19.55 -3.32
CA GLN A 46 20.98 -20.38 -2.54
C GLN A 46 20.18 -21.34 -3.42
N GLU A 47 19.75 -20.90 -4.60
CA GLU A 47 19.05 -21.76 -5.56
C GLU A 47 19.96 -22.90 -6.05
N GLN A 48 21.23 -22.60 -6.36
CA GLN A 48 22.21 -23.60 -6.78
C GLN A 48 22.53 -24.61 -5.66
N SER A 49 22.57 -24.14 -4.42
CA SER A 49 22.78 -24.98 -3.22
C SER A 49 21.52 -25.73 -2.78
N GLY A 50 20.37 -25.56 -3.46
CA GLY A 50 19.13 -26.26 -3.16
C GLY A 50 18.28 -25.66 -2.03
N PHE A 51 18.67 -24.52 -1.45
CA PHE A 51 17.92 -23.79 -0.43
C PHE A 51 16.80 -22.94 -1.06
N LEU A 52 15.72 -23.61 -1.47
CA LEU A 52 14.66 -22.98 -2.27
C LEU A 52 13.89 -21.87 -1.53
N ASP A 53 13.65 -22.02 -0.22
CA ASP A 53 12.96 -21.02 0.59
C ASP A 53 13.77 -19.73 0.68
N ASP A 54 15.07 -19.86 0.92
CA ASP A 54 16.00 -18.74 0.98
C ASP A 54 16.12 -18.06 -0.39
N ALA A 55 16.28 -18.85 -1.46
CA ALA A 55 16.32 -18.33 -2.82
C ALA A 55 15.05 -17.54 -3.16
N ALA A 56 13.86 -18.07 -2.84
CA ALA A 56 12.60 -17.38 -3.07
C ALA A 56 12.50 -16.06 -2.28
N ARG A 57 12.99 -16.02 -1.04
CA ARG A 57 13.08 -14.79 -0.24
C ARG A 57 14.05 -13.78 -0.85
N GLY A 58 15.24 -14.22 -1.26
CA GLY A 58 16.26 -13.36 -1.87
C GLY A 58 15.78 -12.73 -3.18
N TYR A 59 15.13 -13.49 -4.06
CA TYR A 59 14.55 -12.94 -5.28
C TYR A 59 13.44 -11.93 -5.00
N ARG A 60 12.59 -12.19 -3.99
CA ARG A 60 11.54 -11.25 -3.59
C ARG A 60 12.13 -9.95 -3.05
N ALA A 61 13.20 -10.04 -2.25
CA ALA A 61 13.93 -8.88 -1.75
C ALA A 61 14.53 -8.07 -2.90
N ALA A 62 15.17 -8.73 -3.87
CA ALA A 62 15.73 -8.08 -5.05
C ALA A 62 14.66 -7.31 -5.84
N ILE A 63 13.50 -7.94 -6.12
CA ILE A 63 12.39 -7.29 -6.82
C ILE A 63 11.84 -6.12 -6.01
N GLY A 64 11.63 -6.30 -4.70
CA GLY A 64 11.13 -5.25 -3.82
C GLY A 64 12.04 -4.03 -3.78
N GLN A 65 13.35 -4.25 -3.69
CA GLN A 65 14.35 -3.17 -3.70
C GLN A 65 14.39 -2.46 -5.05
N ALA A 66 14.36 -3.19 -6.18
CA ALA A 66 14.28 -2.59 -7.51
C ALA A 66 12.99 -1.75 -7.71
N LEU A 67 11.85 -2.23 -7.21
CA LEU A 67 10.58 -1.49 -7.24
C LEU A 67 10.58 -0.24 -6.35
N ASN A 68 11.46 -0.17 -5.36
CA ASN A 68 11.62 1.02 -4.52
C ASN A 68 12.52 2.09 -5.17
N CYS A 69 13.31 1.74 -6.19
CA CYS A 69 14.13 2.70 -6.94
C CYS A 69 13.30 3.65 -7.78
N SER A 70 12.25 3.14 -8.43
CA SER A 70 11.39 3.90 -9.32
C SER A 70 10.01 3.27 -9.47
N LYS A 71 9.01 4.12 -9.71
CA LYS A 71 7.65 3.69 -10.08
C LYS A 71 7.42 3.67 -11.59
N ASP A 72 8.37 4.17 -12.38
CA ASP A 72 8.25 4.24 -13.84
C ASP A 72 8.42 2.84 -14.46
N PRO A 73 7.40 2.30 -15.16
CA PRO A 73 7.50 1.01 -15.84
C PRO A 73 8.64 0.95 -16.87
N SER A 74 8.96 2.07 -17.53
CA SER A 74 10.02 2.12 -18.54
C SER A 74 11.39 1.85 -17.93
N PHE A 75 11.66 2.46 -16.77
CA PHE A 75 12.85 2.19 -15.97
C PHE A 75 12.86 0.74 -15.46
N LEU A 76 11.76 0.26 -14.90
CA LEU A 76 11.69 -1.12 -14.37
C LEU A 76 11.93 -2.16 -15.48
N ASN A 77 11.49 -1.88 -16.70
CA ASN A 77 11.73 -2.71 -17.88
C ASN A 77 13.19 -2.68 -18.36
N SER A 78 13.96 -1.63 -18.04
CA SER A 78 15.39 -1.55 -18.38
C SER A 78 16.30 -2.15 -17.31
N VAL A 79 15.82 -2.31 -16.07
CA VAL A 79 16.59 -2.93 -14.98
C VAL A 79 17.01 -4.36 -15.34
N ARG A 80 18.31 -4.64 -15.19
CA ARG A 80 18.93 -5.96 -15.31
C ARG A 80 19.75 -6.24 -14.06
N MET A 81 19.69 -7.47 -13.54
CA MET A 81 20.55 -7.94 -12.44
C MET A 81 21.22 -9.24 -12.87
N GLY A 82 22.55 -9.26 -12.94
CA GLY A 82 23.31 -10.39 -13.49
C GLY A 82 22.85 -10.83 -14.89
N GLY A 83 22.44 -9.87 -15.73
CA GLY A 83 21.93 -10.12 -17.09
C GLY A 83 20.44 -10.45 -17.19
N ASP A 84 19.79 -10.89 -16.10
CA ASP A 84 18.37 -11.22 -16.10
C ASP A 84 17.49 -9.96 -15.98
N SER A 85 16.40 -9.92 -16.75
CA SER A 85 15.38 -8.87 -16.62
C SER A 85 14.60 -9.01 -15.31
N LEU A 86 14.10 -7.89 -14.79
CA LEU A 86 13.27 -7.91 -13.58
C LEU A 86 12.04 -8.84 -13.73
N GLY A 87 11.46 -8.91 -14.92
CA GLY A 87 10.38 -9.83 -15.24
C GLY A 87 10.79 -11.31 -15.17
N THR A 88 11.99 -11.64 -15.67
CA THR A 88 12.59 -12.99 -15.58
C THR A 88 12.81 -13.39 -14.13
N ILE A 89 13.38 -12.49 -13.33
CA ILE A 89 13.66 -12.71 -11.91
C ILE A 89 12.35 -12.94 -11.15
N GLY A 90 11.31 -12.15 -11.43
CA GLY A 90 9.99 -12.34 -10.84
C GLY A 90 9.31 -13.66 -11.21
N ARG A 91 9.40 -14.09 -12.47
CA ARG A 91 8.90 -15.41 -12.90
C ARG A 91 9.63 -16.56 -12.18
N ARG A 92 10.94 -16.42 -11.98
CA ARG A 92 11.74 -17.41 -11.22
C ARG A 92 11.32 -17.43 -9.75
N ALA A 93 11.15 -16.28 -9.11
CA ALA A 93 10.65 -16.16 -7.74
C ALA A 93 9.27 -16.83 -7.57
N ILE A 94 8.35 -16.58 -8.51
CA ILE A 94 7.01 -17.21 -8.52
C ILE A 94 7.12 -18.72 -8.67
N THR A 95 8.00 -19.21 -9.55
CA THR A 95 8.19 -20.64 -9.77
C THR A 95 8.68 -21.34 -8.50
N LEU A 96 9.67 -20.76 -7.82
CA LEU A 96 10.16 -21.27 -6.54
C LEU A 96 9.07 -21.21 -5.46
N GLN A 97 8.36 -20.09 -5.35
CA GLN A 97 7.28 -19.96 -4.37
C GLN A 97 6.14 -20.96 -4.62
N LYS A 98 5.82 -21.26 -5.88
CA LYS A 98 4.85 -22.32 -6.23
C LYS A 98 5.33 -23.70 -5.79
N LYS A 99 6.62 -24.03 -5.99
CA LYS A 99 7.21 -25.28 -5.51
C LYS A 99 7.09 -25.40 -3.99
N ILE A 100 7.36 -24.31 -3.26
CA ILE A 100 7.21 -24.25 -1.80
C ILE A 100 5.74 -24.50 -1.41
N VAL A 101 4.80 -23.77 -2.02
CA VAL A 101 3.36 -23.94 -1.74
C VAL A 101 2.87 -25.34 -2.08
N SER A 102 3.34 -25.96 -3.16
CA SER A 102 2.93 -27.33 -3.57
C SER A 102 3.41 -28.43 -2.63
N ARG A 103 4.42 -28.17 -1.79
CA ARG A 103 4.89 -29.11 -0.77
C ARG A 103 4.04 -29.08 0.50
N ILE A 104 3.16 -28.10 0.63
CA ILE A 104 2.30 -27.92 1.79
C ILE A 104 1.02 -28.73 1.56
N PRO A 105 0.64 -29.64 2.48
CA PRO A 105 -0.60 -30.40 2.36
C PRO A 105 -1.81 -29.48 2.27
N ASP A 106 -2.80 -29.83 1.45
CA ASP A 106 -4.02 -29.01 1.30
C ASP A 106 -4.85 -28.90 2.61
N SER A 107 -4.69 -29.87 3.51
CA SER A 107 -5.30 -29.88 4.85
C SER A 107 -4.58 -29.01 5.88
N ALA A 108 -3.35 -28.56 5.60
CA ALA A 108 -2.58 -27.75 6.52
C ALA A 108 -3.12 -26.31 6.51
N ARG A 109 -3.79 -25.92 7.61
CA ARG A 109 -4.12 -24.50 7.90
C ARG A 109 -3.04 -23.81 8.74
N ASP A 110 -1.85 -24.41 8.80
CA ASP A 110 -0.76 -23.89 9.63
C ASP A 110 -0.30 -22.52 9.14
N VAL A 111 0.22 -21.71 10.07
CA VAL A 111 0.68 -20.33 9.81
C VAL A 111 1.64 -20.27 8.61
N HIS A 112 2.50 -21.29 8.45
CA HIS A 112 3.42 -21.39 7.32
C HIS A 112 2.72 -21.53 5.95
N SER A 113 1.60 -22.26 5.89
CA SER A 113 0.78 -22.42 4.67
C SER A 113 0.17 -21.10 4.22
N VAL A 114 -0.37 -20.34 5.18
CA VAL A 114 -1.00 -19.04 4.96
C VAL A 114 0.05 -18.04 4.50
N GLN A 115 1.21 -18.04 5.16
CA GLN A 115 2.31 -17.15 4.80
C GLN A 115 2.81 -17.42 3.38
N ALA A 116 3.06 -18.68 3.01
CA ALA A 116 3.53 -19.02 1.68
C ALA A 116 2.54 -18.58 0.56
N ARG A 117 1.24 -18.74 0.80
CA ARG A 117 0.18 -18.26 -0.12
C ARG A 117 0.11 -16.73 -0.17
N MET A 118 0.32 -16.04 0.96
CA MET A 118 0.38 -14.58 1.00
C MET A 118 1.59 -14.04 0.24
N GLU A 119 2.74 -14.65 0.38
CA GLU A 119 3.96 -14.25 -0.35
C GLU A 119 3.82 -14.47 -1.86
N LEU A 120 3.14 -15.53 -2.29
CA LEU A 120 2.82 -15.73 -3.70
C LEU A 120 1.91 -14.62 -4.25
N ASN A 121 0.89 -14.19 -3.49
CA ASN A 121 0.04 -13.07 -3.87
C ASN A 121 0.85 -11.76 -3.99
N LYS A 122 1.73 -11.47 -3.01
CA LYS A 122 2.63 -10.30 -3.08
C LYS A 122 3.48 -10.31 -4.35
N LEU A 123 4.00 -11.46 -4.76
CA LEU A 123 4.75 -11.60 -6.01
C LEU A 123 3.91 -11.28 -7.25
N TYR A 124 2.66 -11.74 -7.33
CA TYR A 124 1.78 -11.37 -8.45
C TYR A 124 1.54 -9.86 -8.51
N LYS A 125 1.34 -9.20 -7.37
CA LYS A 125 1.20 -7.74 -7.31
C LYS A 125 2.47 -6.99 -7.68
N SER A 126 3.64 -7.50 -7.28
CA SER A 126 4.92 -6.95 -7.75
C SER A 126 5.04 -7.09 -9.25
N MET A 127 4.66 -8.23 -9.83
CA MET A 127 4.70 -8.44 -11.27
C MET A 127 3.72 -7.58 -12.06
N GLN A 128 2.56 -7.22 -11.49
CA GLN A 128 1.67 -6.21 -12.10
C GLN A 128 2.35 -4.84 -12.22
N LYS A 129 3.30 -4.50 -11.34
CA LYS A 129 4.06 -3.24 -11.44
C LYS A 129 5.21 -3.34 -12.44
N VAL A 130 5.86 -4.50 -12.52
CA VAL A 130 6.97 -4.75 -13.44
C VAL A 130 6.46 -4.88 -14.88
N GLU A 131 5.40 -5.63 -15.10
CA GLU A 131 4.80 -5.89 -16.41
C GLU A 131 3.31 -5.48 -16.41
N PRO A 132 2.98 -4.17 -16.41
CA PRO A 132 1.61 -3.68 -16.26
C PRO A 132 0.69 -4.01 -17.43
N ASP A 133 1.24 -4.30 -18.61
CA ASP A 133 0.46 -4.68 -19.79
C ASP A 133 0.19 -6.18 -19.87
N ASN A 134 0.77 -7.01 -18.99
CA ASN A 134 0.58 -8.45 -19.03
C ASN A 134 -0.65 -8.88 -18.21
N PRO A 135 -1.74 -9.38 -18.87
CA PRO A 135 -2.99 -9.73 -18.20
C PRO A 135 -2.85 -10.92 -17.23
N THR A 136 -1.79 -11.72 -17.35
CA THR A 136 -1.55 -12.91 -16.53
C THR A 136 -1.46 -12.58 -15.05
N TRP A 137 -0.78 -11.48 -14.71
CA TRP A 137 -0.56 -11.11 -13.30
C TRP A 137 -1.83 -10.61 -12.63
N PHE A 138 -2.69 -9.91 -13.38
CA PHE A 138 -4.00 -9.50 -12.91
C PHE A 138 -4.93 -10.71 -12.75
N TYR A 139 -4.95 -11.61 -13.74
CA TYR A 139 -5.75 -12.84 -13.66
C TYR A 139 -5.38 -13.69 -12.44
N LEU A 140 -4.09 -13.93 -12.19
CA LEU A 140 -3.63 -14.75 -11.06
C LEU A 140 -3.93 -14.10 -9.69
N ASP A 141 -3.79 -12.78 -9.56
CA ASP A 141 -4.20 -12.05 -8.35
C ASP A 141 -5.72 -12.15 -8.13
N ALA A 142 -6.51 -12.00 -9.19
CA ALA A 142 -7.97 -12.15 -9.11
C ALA A 142 -8.39 -13.56 -8.67
N VAL A 143 -7.73 -14.62 -9.15
CA VAL A 143 -7.98 -16.00 -8.69
C VAL A 143 -7.69 -16.12 -7.19
N MET A 144 -6.59 -15.56 -6.72
CA MET A 144 -6.26 -15.55 -5.28
C MET A 144 -7.28 -14.77 -4.46
N LEU A 145 -7.79 -13.63 -4.96
CA LEU A 145 -8.84 -12.85 -4.29
C LEU A 145 -10.17 -13.60 -4.24
N ALA A 146 -10.57 -14.22 -5.35
CA ALA A 146 -11.79 -15.03 -5.43
C ALA A 146 -11.73 -16.24 -4.49
N SER A 147 -10.57 -16.89 -4.36
CA SER A 147 -10.37 -17.99 -3.40
C SER A 147 -10.51 -17.57 -1.94
N LYS A 148 -10.38 -16.27 -1.65
CA LYS A 148 -10.57 -15.67 -0.31
C LYS A 148 -11.95 -15.06 -0.15
N ASN A 149 -12.89 -15.37 -1.05
CA ASN A 149 -14.23 -14.81 -1.10
C ASN A 149 -14.25 -13.28 -1.22
N ASN A 150 -13.19 -12.65 -1.73
CA ASN A 150 -13.16 -11.21 -2.00
C ASN A 150 -13.55 -10.94 -3.45
N TYR A 151 -14.81 -11.23 -3.79
CA TYR A 151 -15.33 -11.16 -5.15
C TYR A 151 -15.42 -9.72 -5.65
N MET A 152 -15.66 -8.75 -4.75
CA MET A 152 -15.65 -7.32 -5.11
C MET A 152 -14.27 -6.89 -5.65
N ALA A 153 -13.18 -7.19 -4.92
CA ALA A 153 -11.84 -6.84 -5.39
C ALA A 153 -11.43 -7.67 -6.62
N ALA A 154 -11.76 -8.97 -6.64
CA ALA A 154 -11.47 -9.84 -7.79
C ALA A 154 -12.12 -9.31 -9.08
N THR A 155 -13.37 -8.85 -9.00
CA THR A 155 -14.10 -8.26 -10.14
C THR A 155 -13.36 -7.05 -10.72
N ILE A 156 -12.84 -6.16 -9.87
CA ILE A 156 -12.09 -4.97 -10.29
C ILE A 156 -10.80 -5.38 -11.01
N VAL A 157 -10.08 -6.34 -10.45
CA VAL A 157 -8.80 -6.81 -11.01
C VAL A 157 -9.01 -7.56 -12.34
N LEU A 158 -10.07 -8.35 -12.47
CA LEU A 158 -10.40 -9.03 -13.74
C LEU A 158 -10.74 -8.03 -14.84
N LYS A 159 -11.51 -6.98 -14.54
CA LYS A 159 -11.77 -5.90 -15.49
C LYS A 159 -10.47 -5.26 -15.98
N ARG A 160 -9.48 -5.05 -15.09
CA ARG A 160 -8.14 -4.57 -15.48
C ARG A 160 -7.42 -5.55 -16.40
N ALA A 161 -7.46 -6.85 -16.11
CA ALA A 161 -6.87 -7.89 -16.96
C ALA A 161 -7.42 -7.85 -18.40
N LEU A 162 -8.71 -7.56 -18.57
CA LEU A 162 -9.35 -7.44 -19.88
C LEU A 162 -8.95 -6.19 -20.64
N LEU A 163 -8.59 -5.11 -19.94
CA LEU A 163 -8.17 -3.83 -20.52
C LEU A 163 -6.68 -3.80 -20.92
N CYS A 164 -5.88 -4.78 -20.51
CA CYS A 164 -4.48 -4.89 -20.90
C CYS A 164 -4.32 -4.92 -22.43
N LYS A 165 -3.40 -4.11 -22.98
CA LYS A 165 -3.20 -4.01 -24.43
C LYS A 165 -2.55 -5.25 -25.05
N SER A 166 -1.70 -5.94 -24.29
CA SER A 166 -0.95 -7.10 -24.76
C SER A 166 -1.39 -8.40 -24.05
N GLY A 167 -0.66 -9.48 -24.30
CA GLY A 167 -0.82 -10.77 -23.63
C GLY A 167 -1.66 -11.80 -24.37
N SER A 168 -1.67 -13.02 -23.83
CA SER A 168 -2.34 -14.17 -24.45
C SER A 168 -3.87 -14.02 -24.45
N PRO A 169 -4.53 -14.20 -25.62
CA PRO A 169 -6.00 -14.23 -25.70
C PRO A 169 -6.62 -15.27 -24.77
N ALA A 170 -5.98 -16.42 -24.60
CA ALA A 170 -6.46 -17.49 -23.72
C ALA A 170 -6.57 -17.05 -22.25
N VAL A 171 -5.66 -16.19 -21.78
CA VAL A 171 -5.73 -15.63 -20.41
C VAL A 171 -6.89 -14.66 -20.30
N LYS A 172 -7.14 -13.84 -21.32
CA LYS A 172 -8.28 -12.91 -21.35
C LYS A 172 -9.61 -13.66 -21.37
N GLU A 173 -9.73 -14.74 -22.14
CA GLU A 173 -10.93 -15.58 -22.13
C GLU A 173 -11.17 -16.24 -20.77
N LYS A 174 -10.11 -16.76 -20.11
CA LYS A 174 -10.22 -17.24 -18.72
C LYS A 174 -10.64 -16.14 -17.75
N ALA A 175 -10.13 -14.92 -17.92
CA ALA A 175 -10.53 -13.78 -17.10
C ALA A 175 -12.00 -13.39 -17.33
N LYS A 176 -12.50 -13.41 -18.57
CA LYS A 176 -13.92 -13.18 -18.89
C LYS A 176 -14.81 -14.24 -18.24
N SER A 177 -14.43 -15.52 -18.37
CA SER A 177 -15.18 -16.64 -17.78
C SER A 177 -15.22 -16.58 -16.26
N LEU A 178 -14.10 -16.26 -15.60
CA LEU A 178 -14.10 -16.09 -14.15
C LEU A 178 -14.93 -14.87 -13.73
N LEU A 179 -14.85 -13.77 -14.50
CA LEU A 179 -15.61 -12.56 -14.22
C LEU A 179 -17.11 -12.84 -14.28
N SER A 180 -17.61 -13.51 -15.32
CA SER A 180 -19.03 -13.85 -15.42
C SER A 180 -19.49 -14.77 -14.28
N HIS A 181 -18.62 -15.67 -13.82
CA HIS A 181 -18.94 -16.55 -12.70
C HIS A 181 -19.07 -15.81 -11.35
N ILE A 182 -18.19 -14.84 -11.07
CA ILE A 182 -18.15 -14.16 -9.76
C ILE A 182 -18.92 -12.82 -9.71
N GLN A 183 -19.36 -12.30 -10.86
CA GLN A 183 -19.90 -10.95 -10.96
C GLN A 183 -21.11 -10.72 -10.03
N GLY A 184 -22.07 -11.66 -9.99
CA GLY A 184 -23.25 -11.54 -9.11
C GLY A 184 -22.88 -11.45 -7.63
N ALA A 185 -21.97 -12.32 -7.17
CA ALA A 185 -21.47 -12.29 -5.79
C ALA A 185 -20.68 -11.00 -5.49
N GLY A 186 -19.87 -10.53 -6.44
CA GLY A 186 -19.14 -9.26 -6.33
C GLY A 186 -20.04 -8.04 -6.22
N GLU A 187 -21.13 -8.00 -6.99
CA GLU A 187 -22.13 -6.93 -6.93
C GLU A 187 -22.90 -6.94 -5.62
N GLN A 188 -23.25 -8.12 -5.10
CA GLN A 188 -23.89 -8.26 -3.79
C GLN A 188 -22.98 -7.78 -2.66
N GLN A 189 -21.71 -8.18 -2.65
CA GLN A 189 -20.72 -7.70 -1.68
C GLN A 189 -20.55 -6.18 -1.74
N ARG A 190 -20.56 -5.60 -2.94
CA ARG A 190 -20.50 -4.14 -3.10
C ARG A 190 -21.71 -3.46 -2.48
N LYS A 191 -22.92 -3.99 -2.67
CA LYS A 191 -24.15 -3.44 -2.06
C LYS A 191 -24.07 -3.49 -0.53
N TRP A 192 -23.60 -4.61 0.04
CA TRP A 192 -23.40 -4.73 1.48
C TRP A 192 -22.36 -3.75 2.01
N PHE A 193 -21.22 -3.62 1.33
CA PHE A 193 -20.17 -2.67 1.72
C PHE A 193 -20.68 -1.21 1.72
N VAL A 194 -21.46 -0.82 0.72
CA VAL A 194 -22.06 0.52 0.65
C VAL A 194 -23.08 0.73 1.78
N ALA A 195 -23.92 -0.26 2.04
CA ALA A 195 -24.90 -0.19 3.13
C ALA A 195 -24.23 -0.11 4.51
N ASP A 196 -23.14 -0.86 4.72
CA ASP A 196 -22.37 -0.85 5.96
C ASP A 196 -21.70 0.51 6.20
N ASN A 197 -21.02 1.06 5.18
CA ASN A 197 -20.44 2.40 5.26
C ASN A 197 -21.50 3.48 5.51
N ALA A 198 -22.67 3.37 4.88
CA ALA A 198 -23.77 4.29 5.12
C ALA A 198 -24.30 4.18 6.55
N ARG A 199 -24.34 2.96 7.12
CA ARG A 199 -24.70 2.73 8.53
C ARG A 199 -23.67 3.38 9.47
N GLN A 200 -22.38 3.10 9.27
CA GLN A 200 -21.30 3.70 10.07
C GLN A 200 -21.30 5.23 10.01
N ALA A 201 -21.56 5.81 8.84
CA ALA A 201 -21.66 7.26 8.69
C ALA A 201 -22.85 7.84 9.48
N ARG A 202 -23.99 7.14 9.53
CA ARG A 202 -25.15 7.55 10.35
C ARG A 202 -24.84 7.41 11.84
N GLU A 203 -24.25 6.30 12.27
CA GLU A 203 -23.81 6.09 13.65
C GLU A 203 -22.82 7.18 14.09
N PHE A 204 -21.86 7.52 13.25
CA PHE A 204 -20.93 8.63 13.49
C PHE A 204 -21.66 9.96 13.60
N GLN A 205 -22.59 10.27 12.69
CA GLN A 205 -23.39 11.50 12.77
C GLN A 205 -24.29 11.54 14.01
N GLU A 206 -24.88 10.41 14.42
CA GLU A 206 -25.65 10.31 15.66
C GLU A 206 -24.77 10.47 16.88
N CYS A 207 -23.56 9.89 16.88
CA CYS A 207 -22.57 10.09 17.93
C CYS A 207 -22.18 11.58 18.02
N VAL A 208 -21.86 12.22 16.89
CA VAL A 208 -21.59 13.66 16.84
C VAL A 208 -22.78 14.50 17.31
N LYS A 209 -24.03 14.08 17.03
CA LYS A 209 -25.24 14.79 17.51
C LYS A 209 -25.49 14.57 19.00
N ARG A 210 -25.29 13.35 19.51
CA ARG A 210 -25.52 12.99 20.93
C ARG A 210 -24.42 13.52 21.85
N TYR A 211 -23.20 13.58 21.36
CA TYR A 211 -22.01 14.02 22.10
C TYR A 211 -21.47 15.37 21.59
N GLY A 212 -22.28 16.10 20.82
CA GLY A 212 -21.87 17.31 20.09
C GLY A 212 -21.62 18.52 20.96
N LEU A 213 -20.46 18.56 21.63
CA LEU A 213 -19.62 19.74 21.90
C LEU A 213 -18.46 19.34 22.85
N LEU A 214 -17.49 18.57 22.34
CA LEU A 214 -16.10 18.95 22.60
C LEU A 214 -15.67 19.75 21.38
N SER A 215 -16.17 20.99 21.31
CA SER A 215 -15.51 22.01 20.50
C SER A 215 -14.06 22.01 20.94
N VAL A 216 -13.17 21.56 20.07
CA VAL A 216 -11.81 22.05 20.04
C VAL A 216 -11.96 23.56 19.86
N SER A 217 -11.93 24.29 20.97
CA SER A 217 -11.91 25.75 20.97
C SER A 217 -10.69 26.16 20.18
N SER A 218 -10.90 26.48 18.91
CA SER A 218 -9.95 27.30 18.15
C SER A 218 -9.87 28.61 18.92
N PRO A 219 -8.70 29.04 19.40
CA PRO A 219 -8.58 30.29 20.13
C PRO A 219 -8.80 31.44 19.13
N SER A 220 -10.04 31.91 19.05
CA SER A 220 -10.36 33.20 18.45
C SER A 220 -9.84 34.29 19.38
N SER A 221 -8.77 34.95 18.94
CA SER A 221 -8.21 36.14 19.56
C SER A 221 -9.22 37.30 19.49
N SER A 222 -9.70 37.74 20.64
CA SER A 222 -10.25 39.08 20.81
C SER A 222 -10.01 39.54 22.24
N HIS A 223 -8.96 40.34 22.42
CA HIS A 223 -8.73 41.21 23.57
C HIS A 223 -9.84 42.29 23.64
N PRO A 224 -10.23 42.75 24.86
CA PRO A 224 -9.49 43.86 25.48
C PRO A 224 -9.30 43.80 27.01
N MET A 225 -8.08 44.21 27.40
CA MET A 225 -7.60 45.01 28.56
C MET A 225 -7.93 44.70 30.03
N ASP A 226 -6.89 44.95 30.84
CA ASP A 226 -6.82 45.35 32.28
C ASP A 226 -6.95 44.25 33.36
N VAL A 227 -6.12 44.12 34.41
CA VAL A 227 -4.88 44.73 34.96
C VAL A 227 -4.25 43.68 35.90
N GLY A 228 -2.92 43.58 36.00
CA GLY A 228 -2.26 43.06 37.23
C GLY A 228 -1.16 42.03 36.99
N GLY A 229 0.09 42.45 37.21
CA GLY A 229 1.32 41.73 36.83
C GLY A 229 1.75 40.55 37.71
N GLY A 230 2.76 39.81 37.23
CA GLY A 230 3.55 38.88 38.05
C GLY A 230 4.13 37.66 37.33
N ASN A 231 5.19 37.84 36.55
CA ASN A 231 6.34 36.93 36.33
C ASN A 231 6.16 35.43 35.92
N SER A 232 6.78 35.11 34.77
CA SER A 232 7.57 33.89 34.46
C SER A 232 6.88 32.60 33.93
N SER A 233 6.96 32.46 32.61
CA SER A 233 7.48 31.33 31.80
C SER A 233 6.80 29.95 31.71
N SER A 234 6.53 29.60 30.44
CA SER A 234 6.36 28.27 29.83
C SER A 234 5.07 27.49 30.14
N SER A 235 4.06 27.62 29.26
CA SER A 235 2.90 26.72 29.26
C SER A 235 3.29 25.38 28.62
N MET A 236 3.97 24.52 29.36
CA MET A 236 4.16 23.13 28.95
C MET A 236 2.78 22.45 28.93
N PRO A 237 2.37 21.80 27.83
CA PRO A 237 1.09 21.08 27.76
C PRO A 237 0.99 20.02 28.86
N ASP A 238 -0.22 19.76 29.38
CA ASP A 238 -0.42 18.86 30.52
C ASP A 238 0.07 17.43 30.26
N TRP A 239 -0.05 16.95 29.01
CA TRP A 239 0.48 15.64 28.60
C TRP A 239 2.02 15.57 28.70
N GLU A 240 2.72 16.65 28.37
CA GLU A 240 4.19 16.72 28.42
C GLU A 240 4.64 16.86 29.88
N ARG A 241 3.84 17.51 30.74
CA ARG A 241 4.09 17.57 32.19
C ARG A 241 3.99 16.19 32.82
N ARG A 242 2.94 15.42 32.48
CA ARG A 242 2.74 14.04 32.98
C ARG A 242 3.76 13.06 32.42
N ALA A 243 4.17 13.22 31.16
CA ALA A 243 5.24 12.41 30.59
C ALA A 243 6.56 12.58 31.36
N ARG A 244 6.94 13.82 31.68
CA ARG A 244 8.16 14.08 32.48
C ARG A 244 8.06 13.60 33.93
N ASP A 245 6.87 13.66 34.53
CA ASP A 245 6.66 13.12 35.88
C ASP A 245 6.69 11.58 35.90
N ALA A 246 6.30 10.92 34.81
CA ALA A 246 6.47 9.48 34.65
C ALA A 246 7.95 9.11 34.43
N GLU A 247 8.69 9.90 33.63
CA GLU A 247 10.15 9.72 33.44
C GLU A 247 10.92 9.92 34.75
N SER A 248 10.55 10.91 35.56
CA SER A 248 11.21 11.17 36.85
C SER A 248 11.00 10.03 37.86
N ARG A 249 9.91 9.26 37.70
CA ARG A 249 9.59 8.06 38.47
C ARG A 249 10.11 6.76 37.84
N GLY A 250 10.79 6.84 36.69
CA GLY A 250 11.36 5.70 35.97
C GLY A 250 10.37 4.88 35.13
N ASP A 251 9.14 5.36 34.94
CA ASP A 251 8.11 4.70 34.13
C ASP A 251 8.08 5.28 32.70
N TYR A 252 9.12 4.92 31.94
CA TYR A 252 9.28 5.35 30.54
C TYR A 252 8.15 4.84 29.63
N GLY A 253 7.51 3.72 29.99
CA GLY A 253 6.36 3.18 29.26
C GLY A 253 5.12 4.06 29.39
N ALA A 254 4.86 4.62 30.58
CA ALA A 254 3.80 5.60 30.78
C ALA A 254 4.11 6.95 30.10
N ALA A 255 5.36 7.40 30.14
CA ALA A 255 5.79 8.63 29.47
C ALA A 255 5.53 8.59 27.95
N ASP A 256 5.86 7.46 27.31
CA ASP A 256 5.66 7.27 25.87
C ASP A 256 4.16 7.19 25.50
N ARG A 257 3.31 6.67 26.40
CA ARG A 257 1.84 6.70 26.24
C ARG A 257 1.28 8.12 26.29
N PHE A 258 1.77 8.97 27.20
CA PHE A 258 1.36 10.37 27.26
C PHE A 258 1.79 11.18 26.04
N ARG A 259 2.96 10.90 25.46
CA ARG A 259 3.45 11.58 24.23
C ARG A 259 2.83 11.05 22.95
N SER A 260 2.49 9.76 22.89
CA SER A 260 1.89 9.12 21.71
C SER A 260 0.37 9.34 21.58
N GLY A 261 -0.26 10.01 22.56
CA GLY A 261 -1.71 10.30 22.53
C GLY A 261 -2.59 9.05 22.62
N SER A 262 -2.04 7.93 23.10
CA SER A 262 -2.76 6.66 23.17
C SER A 262 -3.59 6.58 24.45
N ASN A 263 -4.86 6.98 24.38
CA ASN A 263 -5.85 6.70 25.41
C ASN A 263 -6.08 5.17 25.47
N THR A 264 -5.39 4.49 26.38
CA THR A 264 -5.75 3.13 26.79
C THR A 264 -6.35 3.19 28.18
N VAL A 265 -7.63 3.55 28.25
CA VAL A 265 -8.47 3.03 29.32
C VAL A 265 -8.79 1.59 28.92
N GLN A 266 -8.43 0.66 29.81
CA GLN A 266 -8.82 -0.73 29.76
C GLN A 266 -10.33 -0.84 29.52
N ASP A 267 -10.73 -1.49 28.44
CA ASP A 267 -12.06 -2.08 28.34
C ASP A 267 -11.90 -3.58 28.09
N SER A 268 -11.36 -4.24 29.12
CA SER A 268 -11.34 -5.69 29.26
C SER A 268 -12.62 -6.14 29.97
N SER A 269 -13.78 -5.93 29.36
CA SER A 269 -15.02 -6.62 29.72
C SER A 269 -16.16 -6.26 28.79
N THR A 270 -16.37 -7.00 27.70
CA THR A 270 -17.66 -7.50 27.18
C THR A 270 -17.49 -7.98 25.74
N HIS A 271 -18.25 -9.03 25.37
CA HIS A 271 -18.28 -9.78 24.10
C HIS A 271 -17.59 -11.16 24.16
N TRP A 272 -18.26 -12.07 24.87
CA TRP A 272 -18.58 -13.38 24.33
C TRP A 272 -19.99 -13.29 23.72
#